data_AF-A0A432UBP5-F1
#
_entry.id   AF-A0A432UBP5-F1
#
_cell.length_a   1.000
_cell.length_b   1.000
_cell.length_c   1.000
_cell.angle_alpha   90.00
_cell.angle_beta   90.00
_cell.angle_gamma   90.00
#
_symmetry.space_group_name_H-M   'P 1'
#
loop_
_entity.id
_entity.type
_entity.pdbx_description
1 polymer ?
#
loop_
_entity_poly.entity_id
_entity_poly.type
_entity_poly.pdbx_seq_one_letter_code
_entity_poly.pdbx_strand_id
1 'polypeptide(L)'
;MSNKIIVAGKSIGLFGLEAAVSQVKKLLKEKGLDISEAAKILLEIVEKKNYIPASSKRDYLAAFTKLLEGDQQAPSIQAIRILGPGCVGCDKLEKLVLEVLAQQGIPADIYHVTDRDEIGRYGVTKTPALVVGDEVLSAGTIPTSTQIQKWLSERL
;
A
#
# COMPACT_ATOMS: atom_id res chain seq x y z
N MET A 1 -3.06 9.07 11.56
CA MET A 1 -2.05 8.91 10.47
C MET A 1 -0.71 9.43 10.97
N SER A 2 0.41 8.97 10.40
CA SER A 2 1.77 9.14 10.97
C SER A 2 2.43 10.45 10.51
N ASN A 3 3.08 11.19 11.42
CA ASN A 3 3.87 12.41 11.12
C ASN A 3 5.28 12.11 10.55
N LYS A 4 5.48 10.93 9.96
CA LYS A 4 6.80 10.42 9.56
C LYS A 4 6.80 9.96 8.12
N ILE A 5 7.93 10.14 7.44
CA ILE A 5 8.19 9.62 6.09
C ILE A 5 9.54 8.91 6.05
N ILE A 6 9.77 8.09 5.03
CA ILE A 6 11.08 7.50 4.76
C ILE A 6 11.82 8.35 3.71
N VAL A 7 12.97 8.91 4.08
CA VAL A 7 13.86 9.68 3.19
C VAL A 7 15.20 8.98 3.15
N ALA A 8 15.64 8.53 1.97
CA ALA A 8 16.89 7.78 1.79
C ALA A 8 17.06 6.63 2.83
N GLY A 9 15.98 5.89 3.10
CA GLY A 9 15.98 4.76 4.04
C GLY A 9 15.88 5.14 5.53
N LYS A 10 15.80 6.43 5.87
CA LYS A 10 15.68 6.90 7.26
C LYS A 10 14.28 7.40 7.55
N SER A 11 13.75 7.06 8.74
CA SER A 11 12.46 7.58 9.21
C SER A 11 12.63 9.01 9.75
N ILE A 12 12.00 9.97 9.10
CA ILE A 12 12.06 11.40 9.43
C ILE A 12 10.70 11.87 9.88
N GLY A 13 10.63 12.53 11.04
CA GLY A 13 9.45 13.22 11.52
C GLY A 13 9.36 14.64 10.93
N LEU A 14 8.19 15.00 10.42
CA LEU A 14 7.95 16.31 9.82
C LEU A 14 6.73 16.96 10.47
N PHE A 15 6.94 18.15 11.03
CA PHE A 15 5.90 18.91 11.69
C PHE A 15 4.90 19.48 10.67
N GLY A 16 3.62 19.24 10.89
CA GLY A 16 2.53 19.71 10.02
C GLY A 16 2.41 18.97 8.69
N LEU A 17 3.06 17.82 8.54
CA LEU A 17 3.05 17.03 7.31
C LEU A 17 1.64 16.62 6.88
N GLU A 18 0.82 16.13 7.79
CA GLU A 18 -0.55 15.68 7.48
C GLU A 18 -1.38 16.79 6.84
N ALA A 19 -1.37 17.97 7.45
CA ALA A 19 -2.09 19.14 6.94
C ALA A 19 -1.56 19.55 5.56
N ALA A 20 -0.23 19.54 5.37
CA ALA A 20 0.40 19.88 4.10
C ALA A 20 0.04 18.88 2.99
N VAL A 21 0.07 17.57 3.27
CA VAL A 21 -0.31 16.52 2.33
C VAL A 21 -1.77 16.63 1.94
N SER A 22 -2.67 16.85 2.91
CA SER A 22 -4.10 17.00 2.65
C SER A 22 -4.38 18.20 1.74
N GLN A 23 -3.72 19.34 2.00
CA GLN A 23 -3.81 20.53 1.16
C GLN A 23 -3.33 20.26 -0.28
N VAL A 24 -2.18 19.60 -0.44
CA VAL A 24 -1.60 19.32 -1.76
C VAL A 24 -2.43 18.28 -2.53
N LYS A 25 -2.95 17.25 -1.87
CA LYS A 25 -3.86 16.27 -2.50
C LYS A 25 -5.16 16.90 -2.99
N LYS A 26 -5.67 17.91 -2.28
CA LYS A 26 -6.82 18.69 -2.75
C LYS A 26 -6.49 19.46 -4.02
N LEU A 27 -5.33 20.12 -4.06
CA LEU A 27 -4.85 20.84 -5.25
C LEU A 27 -4.64 19.91 -6.46
N LEU A 28 -4.09 18.71 -6.24
CA LEU A 28 -3.96 17.67 -7.28
C LEU A 28 -5.32 17.36 -7.94
N LYS A 29 -6.36 17.14 -7.13
CA LYS A 29 -7.71 16.81 -7.62
C LYS A 29 -8.42 17.99 -8.31
N GLU A 30 -8.28 19.20 -7.76
CA GLU A 30 -9.03 20.37 -8.23
C GLU A 30 -8.38 21.07 -9.43
N LYS A 31 -7.05 21.03 -9.53
CA LYS A 31 -6.30 21.78 -10.55
C LYS A 31 -5.63 20.89 -11.60
N GLY A 32 -5.73 19.56 -11.47
CA GLY A 32 -5.08 18.62 -12.38
C GLY A 32 -3.55 18.79 -12.40
N LEU A 33 -2.95 19.11 -11.26
CA LEU A 33 -1.50 19.28 -11.14
C LEU A 33 -0.77 17.97 -11.41
N ASP A 34 0.43 18.06 -11.98
CA ASP A 34 1.32 16.91 -12.05
C ASP A 34 1.86 16.55 -10.66
N ILE A 35 2.11 15.27 -10.42
CA ILE A 35 2.61 14.76 -9.12
C ILE A 35 3.98 15.37 -8.79
N SER A 36 4.85 15.57 -9.78
CA SER A 36 6.18 16.18 -9.56
C SER A 36 6.05 17.62 -9.10
N GLU A 37 5.09 18.37 -9.65
CA GLU A 37 4.79 19.73 -9.23
C GLU A 37 4.19 19.77 -7.83
N ALA A 38 3.26 18.85 -7.53
CA ALA A 38 2.67 18.71 -6.21
C ALA A 38 3.72 18.35 -5.15
N ALA A 39 4.70 17.50 -5.46
CA ALA A 39 5.81 17.17 -4.57
C ALA A 39 6.70 18.38 -4.25
N LYS A 40 6.95 19.25 -5.24
CA LYS A 40 7.67 20.52 -5.04
C LYS A 40 6.90 21.46 -4.12
N ILE A 41 5.59 21.60 -4.34
CA ILE A 41 4.72 22.43 -3.47
C ILE A 41 4.72 21.87 -2.04
N LEU A 42 4.63 20.55 -1.88
CA LEU A 42 4.69 19.91 -0.57
C LEU A 42 6.02 20.20 0.13
N LEU A 43 7.15 20.08 -0.59
CA LEU A 43 8.46 20.42 -0.07
C LEU A 43 8.51 21.87 0.44
N GLU A 44 8.02 22.83 -0.35
CA GLU A 44 7.99 24.24 0.05
C GLU A 44 7.13 24.50 1.30
N ILE A 45 5.99 23.83 1.43
CA ILE A 45 5.12 23.97 2.61
C ILE A 45 5.81 23.43 3.86
N VAL A 46 6.46 22.27 3.75
CA VAL A 46 7.10 21.59 4.88
C VAL A 46 8.39 22.28 5.30
N GLU A 47 9.20 22.76 4.34
CA GLU A 47 10.47 23.47 4.59
C GLU A 47 10.27 24.74 5.43
N LYS A 48 9.11 25.40 5.35
CA LYS A 48 8.77 26.56 6.19
C LYS A 48 8.73 26.27 7.68
N LYS A 49 8.54 25.00 8.07
CA LYS A 49 8.38 24.58 9.47
C LYS A 49 9.42 23.54 9.91
N ASN A 50 10.27 23.07 9.00
CA ASN A 50 11.18 21.96 9.25
C ASN A 50 12.55 22.24 8.63
N TYR A 51 13.61 21.79 9.29
CA TYR A 51 14.95 21.83 8.72
C TYR A 51 15.11 20.74 7.66
N ILE A 52 15.29 21.15 6.40
CA ILE A 52 15.59 20.27 5.27
C ILE A 52 16.89 20.75 4.63
N PRO A 53 17.99 19.98 4.74
CA PRO A 53 19.26 20.40 4.14
C PRO A 53 19.18 20.38 2.61
N ALA A 54 19.83 21.36 1.97
CA ALA A 54 19.86 21.50 0.51
C ALA A 54 20.35 20.21 -0.20
N SER A 55 21.33 19.53 0.39
CA SER A 55 21.90 18.27 -0.13
C SER A 55 20.90 17.12 -0.18
N SER A 56 19.85 17.14 0.65
CA SER A 56 18.85 16.07 0.72
C SER A 56 17.54 16.41 0.02
N LYS A 57 17.37 17.63 -0.54
CA LYS A 57 16.11 18.04 -1.17
C LYS A 57 15.64 17.06 -2.25
N ARG A 58 16.56 16.47 -3.00
CA ARG A 58 16.26 15.45 -4.02
C ARG A 58 15.59 14.21 -3.40
N ASP A 59 16.10 13.76 -2.24
CA ASP A 59 15.56 12.60 -1.55
C ASP A 59 14.19 12.88 -0.94
N TYR A 60 13.98 14.10 -0.43
CA TYR A 60 12.68 14.56 0.04
C TYR A 60 11.65 14.65 -1.09
N LEU A 61 12.03 15.19 -2.26
CA LEU A 61 11.16 15.21 -3.43
C LEU A 61 10.74 13.79 -3.81
N ALA A 62 11.68 12.85 -3.88
CA ALA A 62 11.37 11.46 -4.18
C ALA A 62 10.43 10.83 -3.14
N ALA A 63 10.63 11.12 -1.85
CA ALA A 63 9.76 10.64 -0.77
C ALA A 63 8.35 11.27 -0.84
N PHE A 64 8.26 12.56 -1.18
CA PHE A 64 7.00 13.27 -1.31
C PHE A 64 6.21 12.87 -2.55
N THR A 65 6.87 12.64 -3.68
CA THR A 65 6.25 12.04 -4.88
C THR A 65 5.57 10.72 -4.49
N LYS A 66 6.30 9.80 -3.87
CA LYS A 66 5.76 8.52 -3.38
C LYS A 66 4.61 8.70 -2.39
N LEU A 67 4.69 9.68 -1.51
CA LEU A 67 3.64 9.97 -0.52
C LEU A 67 2.35 10.52 -1.17
N LEU A 68 2.50 11.37 -2.19
CA LEU A 68 1.41 12.06 -2.89
C LEU A 68 0.72 11.17 -3.92
N GLU A 69 1.46 10.26 -4.53
CA GLU A 69 0.93 9.10 -5.28
C GLU A 69 -0.03 8.25 -4.42
N GLY A 70 -0.06 8.52 -3.11
CA GLY A 70 -0.72 7.67 -2.13
C GLY A 70 0.20 6.53 -1.79
N ASP A 71 -0.05 5.89 -0.65
CA ASP A 71 0.50 4.57 -0.43
C ASP A 71 0.02 3.68 -1.58
N GLN A 72 0.84 3.54 -2.63
CA GLN A 72 0.61 2.58 -3.68
C GLN A 72 1.08 1.21 -3.17
N GLN A 73 0.47 0.74 -2.08
CA GLN A 73 -0.23 -0.53 -2.17
C GLN A 73 -1.69 -0.26 -2.62
N ALA A 74 -1.90 0.64 -3.60
CA ALA A 74 -2.93 0.35 -4.56
C ALA A 74 -2.50 -0.98 -5.19
N PRO A 75 -3.43 -1.92 -5.37
CA PRO A 75 -3.05 -3.17 -5.92
C PRO A 75 -2.42 -2.91 -7.28
N SER A 76 -1.14 -3.23 -7.41
CA SER A 76 -0.72 -3.81 -8.66
C SER A 76 -1.71 -4.94 -8.94
N ILE A 77 -2.04 -5.18 -10.21
CA ILE A 77 -2.82 -6.35 -10.59
C ILE A 77 -2.17 -7.62 -9.97
N GLN A 78 -0.87 -7.54 -9.63
CA GLN A 78 0.01 -8.50 -8.96
C GLN A 78 0.08 -8.44 -7.42
N ALA A 79 -0.71 -7.64 -6.72
CA ALA A 79 -0.72 -7.59 -5.26
C ALA A 79 -1.74 -8.58 -4.70
N ILE A 80 -1.26 -9.51 -3.87
CA ILE A 80 -2.08 -10.47 -3.14
C ILE A 80 -2.15 -10.04 -1.69
N ARG A 81 -3.36 -9.97 -1.13
CA ARG A 81 -3.57 -9.65 0.29
C ARG A 81 -4.30 -10.77 0.99
N ILE A 82 -3.84 -11.07 2.19
CA ILE A 82 -4.46 -12.02 3.10
C ILE A 82 -5.00 -11.22 4.26
N LEU A 83 -6.33 -11.19 4.35
CA LEU A 83 -7.04 -10.42 5.35
C LEU A 83 -7.36 -11.33 6.54
N GLY A 84 -6.84 -11.00 7.72
CA GLY A 84 -7.15 -11.74 8.92
C GLY A 84 -6.29 -11.36 10.12
N PRO A 85 -6.71 -11.72 11.34
CA PRO A 85 -6.02 -11.37 12.57
C PRO A 85 -4.74 -12.18 12.83
N GLY A 86 -4.21 -12.92 11.84
CA GLY A 86 -3.05 -13.80 12.02
C GLY A 86 -3.36 -15.09 12.79
N CYS A 87 -4.47 -15.76 12.47
CA CYS A 87 -4.77 -17.09 13.03
C CYS A 87 -4.17 -18.22 12.18
N VAL A 88 -4.19 -19.46 12.69
CA VAL A 88 -3.68 -20.66 11.99
C VAL A 88 -4.25 -20.81 10.56
N GLY A 89 -5.50 -20.38 10.35
CA GLY A 89 -6.12 -20.40 9.02
C GLY A 89 -5.54 -19.36 8.05
N CYS A 90 -5.13 -18.19 8.54
CA CYS A 90 -4.47 -17.15 7.74
C CYS A 90 -3.09 -17.64 7.31
N ASP A 91 -2.32 -18.21 8.24
CA ASP A 91 -0.97 -18.74 7.95
C ASP A 91 -1.02 -19.89 6.93
N LYS A 92 -2.04 -20.74 7.04
CA LYS A 92 -2.25 -21.84 6.09
C LYS A 92 -2.60 -21.31 4.69
N LEU A 93 -3.46 -20.30 4.60
CA LEU A 93 -3.79 -19.65 3.33
C LEU A 93 -2.55 -18.99 2.70
N GLU A 94 -1.73 -18.32 3.50
CA GLU A 94 -0.50 -17.67 3.06
C GLU A 94 0.51 -18.67 2.49
N LYS A 95 0.74 -19.77 3.20
CA LYS A 95 1.61 -20.85 2.71
C LYS A 95 1.12 -21.42 1.38
N LEU A 96 -0.19 -21.69 1.26
CA LEU A 96 -0.76 -22.23 0.02
C LEU A 96 -0.59 -21.26 -1.16
N VAL A 97 -0.79 -19.97 -0.94
CA VAL A 97 -0.58 -18.94 -1.98
C VAL A 97 0.88 -18.88 -2.41
N LEU A 98 1.82 -18.86 -1.45
CA LEU A 98 3.26 -18.87 -1.71
C LEU A 98 3.70 -20.09 -2.52
N GLU A 99 3.22 -21.28 -2.14
CA GLU A 99 3.51 -22.53 -2.85
C GLU A 99 3.03 -22.47 -4.31
N VAL A 100 1.83 -21.93 -4.54
CA VAL A 100 1.27 -21.81 -5.89
C VAL A 100 2.07 -20.81 -6.73
N LEU A 101 2.41 -19.64 -6.18
CA LEU A 101 3.24 -18.66 -6.88
C LEU A 101 4.61 -19.23 -7.25
N ALA A 102 5.24 -19.97 -6.33
CA ALA A 102 6.52 -20.62 -6.57
C ALA A 102 6.42 -21.70 -7.66
N GLN A 103 5.33 -22.47 -7.69
CA GLN A 103 5.08 -23.47 -8.73
C GLN A 103 4.85 -22.85 -10.11
N GLN A 104 4.15 -21.72 -10.18
CA GLN A 104 3.80 -21.05 -11.43
C GLN A 104 4.88 -20.05 -11.89
N GLY A 105 5.84 -19.70 -11.04
CA GLY A 105 6.89 -18.72 -11.33
C GLY A 105 6.35 -17.30 -11.47
N ILE A 106 5.22 -16.99 -10.83
CA ILE A 106 4.57 -15.68 -10.93
C ILE A 106 5.19 -14.74 -9.88
N PRO A 107 5.80 -13.61 -10.27
CA PRO A 107 6.22 -12.59 -9.33
C PRO A 107 4.99 -11.84 -8.81
N ALA A 108 4.79 -11.86 -7.50
CA ALA A 108 3.69 -11.16 -6.83
C ALA A 108 4.09 -10.75 -5.43
N ASP A 109 3.59 -9.60 -4.98
CA ASP A 109 3.76 -9.13 -3.61
C ASP A 109 2.63 -9.69 -2.73
N ILE A 110 2.98 -10.25 -1.58
CA ILE A 110 2.00 -10.75 -0.60
C ILE A 110 2.00 -9.85 0.64
N TYR A 111 0.81 -9.40 1.02
CA TYR A 111 0.60 -8.60 2.22
C TYR A 111 -0.36 -9.29 3.18
N HIS A 112 0.02 -9.34 4.46
CA HIS A 112 -0.88 -9.79 5.52
C HIS A 112 -1.50 -8.58 6.20
N VAL A 113 -2.80 -8.37 5.96
CA VAL A 113 -3.55 -7.25 6.54
C VAL A 113 -4.24 -7.72 7.80
N THR A 114 -3.78 -7.19 8.94
CA THR A 114 -4.31 -7.50 10.29
C THR A 114 -5.19 -6.39 10.85
N ASP A 115 -5.16 -5.20 10.25
CA ASP A 115 -5.94 -4.04 10.66
C ASP A 115 -7.44 -4.24 10.35
N ARG A 116 -8.28 -4.19 11.38
CA ARG A 116 -9.73 -4.42 11.24
C ARG A 116 -10.43 -3.37 10.40
N ASP A 117 -10.00 -2.11 10.46
CA ASP A 117 -10.59 -1.03 9.68
C ASP A 117 -10.26 -1.23 8.19
N GLU A 118 -9.04 -1.67 7.89
CA GLU A 118 -8.63 -2.00 6.53
C GLU A 118 -9.37 -3.22 5.98
N ILE A 119 -9.50 -4.30 6.76
CA ILE A 119 -10.30 -5.48 6.39
C ILE A 119 -11.75 -5.10 6.08
N GLY A 120 -12.35 -4.22 6.91
CA GLY A 120 -13.71 -3.75 6.73
C GLY A 120 -13.94 -2.98 5.41
N ARG A 121 -12.91 -2.27 4.90
CA ARG A 121 -12.99 -1.56 3.60
C ARG A 121 -13.14 -2.51 2.42
N TYR A 122 -12.66 -3.74 2.53
CA TYR A 122 -12.85 -4.78 1.51
C TYR A 122 -14.24 -5.44 1.57
N GLY A 123 -15.13 -5.03 2.49
CA GLY A 123 -16.45 -5.62 2.65
C GLY A 123 -16.43 -7.06 3.18
N VAL A 124 -15.29 -7.51 3.71
CA VAL A 124 -15.12 -8.87 4.22
C VAL A 124 -15.69 -8.99 5.62
N THR A 125 -16.66 -9.90 5.79
CA THR A 125 -17.30 -10.19 7.08
C THR A 125 -16.68 -11.37 7.81
N LYS A 126 -16.01 -12.28 7.07
CA LYS A 126 -15.39 -13.49 7.62
C LYS A 126 -13.95 -13.61 7.12
N THR A 127 -13.04 -13.82 8.05
CA THR A 127 -11.62 -14.08 7.80
C THR A 127 -11.28 -15.54 8.12
N PRO A 128 -10.25 -16.15 7.49
CA PRO A 128 -9.31 -15.56 6.55
C PRO A 128 -9.95 -15.24 5.20
N ALA A 129 -9.48 -14.19 4.53
CA ALA A 129 -9.89 -13.85 3.17
C ALA A 129 -8.68 -13.63 2.25
N LEU A 130 -8.83 -14.02 0.99
CA LEU A 130 -7.85 -13.84 -0.07
C LEU A 130 -8.33 -12.75 -1.02
N VAL A 131 -7.49 -11.74 -1.24
CA VAL A 131 -7.74 -10.65 -2.18
C VAL A 131 -6.61 -10.62 -3.19
N VAL A 132 -6.94 -10.49 -4.46
CA VAL A 132 -5.96 -10.25 -5.53
C VAL A 132 -6.39 -9.00 -6.26
N GLY A 133 -5.47 -8.04 -6.38
CA GLY A 133 -5.86 -6.73 -6.85
C GLY A 133 -6.78 -6.04 -5.83
N ASP A 134 -7.95 -5.60 -6.28
CA ASP A 134 -9.05 -5.10 -5.45
C ASP A 134 -10.18 -6.12 -5.22
N GLU A 135 -10.04 -7.35 -5.74
CA GLU A 135 -11.11 -8.34 -5.72
C GLU A 135 -10.93 -9.38 -4.61
N VAL A 136 -11.99 -9.59 -3.83
CA VAL A 136 -12.08 -10.65 -2.83
C VAL A 136 -12.43 -11.97 -3.51
N LEU A 137 -11.48 -12.92 -3.51
CA LEU A 137 -11.66 -14.24 -4.13
C LEU A 137 -12.24 -15.28 -3.16
N SER A 138 -11.89 -15.17 -1.87
CA SER A 138 -12.39 -16.06 -0.83
C SER A 138 -12.55 -15.29 0.48
N ALA A 139 -13.56 -15.63 1.27
CA ALA A 139 -13.78 -15.07 2.61
C ALA A 139 -14.37 -16.12 3.57
N GLY A 140 -13.70 -16.35 4.70
CA GLY A 140 -14.15 -17.25 5.77
C GLY A 140 -13.87 -18.73 5.55
N THR A 141 -13.27 -19.10 4.42
CA THR A 141 -12.86 -20.47 4.10
C THR A 141 -11.49 -20.48 3.43
N ILE A 142 -10.77 -21.58 3.59
CA ILE A 142 -9.48 -21.81 2.93
C ILE A 142 -9.75 -22.57 1.63
N PRO A 143 -9.55 -21.95 0.46
CA PRO A 143 -9.72 -22.58 -0.85
C PRO A 143 -8.69 -23.69 -1.09
N THR A 144 -8.95 -24.55 -2.07
CA THR A 144 -8.00 -25.59 -2.47
C THR A 144 -6.85 -25.01 -3.32
N SER A 145 -5.70 -25.69 -3.34
CA SER A 145 -4.55 -25.25 -4.16
C SER A 145 -4.92 -25.09 -5.64
N THR A 146 -5.74 -25.98 -6.19
CA THR A 146 -6.23 -25.88 -7.59
C THR A 146 -7.09 -24.64 -7.84
N GLN A 147 -7.92 -24.23 -6.87
CA GLN A 147 -8.72 -23.01 -6.99
C GLN A 147 -7.83 -21.76 -6.98
N ILE A 148 -6.84 -21.74 -6.06
CA ILE A 148 -5.87 -20.65 -5.98
C ILE A 148 -5.07 -20.55 -7.29
N GLN A 149 -4.55 -21.66 -7.81
CA GLN A 149 -3.85 -21.72 -9.11
C GLN A 149 -4.67 -21.09 -10.23
N LYS A 150 -5.95 -21.47 -10.33
CA LYS A 150 -6.84 -20.93 -11.36
C LYS A 150 -6.98 -19.41 -11.23
N TRP A 151 -7.27 -18.91 -10.03
CA TRP A 151 -7.45 -17.48 -9.83
C TRP A 151 -6.17 -16.68 -10.09
N LEU A 152 -5.02 -17.17 -9.62
CA LEU A 152 -3.76 -16.46 -9.84
C LEU A 152 -3.40 -16.44 -11.33
N SER A 153 -3.64 -17.51 -12.09
CA SER A 153 -3.42 -17.52 -13.54
C SER A 153 -4.40 -16.66 -14.34
N GLU A 154 -5.62 -16.44 -13.86
CA GLU A 154 -6.62 -15.60 -14.54
C GLU A 154 -6.47 -14.10 -14.20
N ARG A 155 -5.80 -13.79 -13.10
CA ARG A 155 -5.78 -12.44 -12.50
C ARG A 155 -4.39 -11.79 -12.48
N LEU A 156 -3.30 -12.55 -12.63
CA LEU A 156 -1.90 -12.07 -12.60
C LEU A 156 -1.20 -12.26 -13.95
#